data_AF-A0A953DKQ8-F1
#
_entry.id   AF-A0A953DKQ8-F1
#
_cell.length_a   1.000
_cell.length_b   1.000
_cell.length_c   1.000
_cell.angle_alpha   90.00
_cell.angle_beta   90.00
_cell.angle_gamma   90.00
#
_symmetry.space_group_name_H-M   'P 1'
#
loop_
_entity.id
_entity.type
_entity.pdbx_description
1 polymer ?
#
loop_
_entity_poly.entity_id
_entity_poly.type
_entity_poly.pdbx_seq_one_letter_code
_entity_poly.pdbx_strand_id
1 'polypeptide(L)'
;MTVARQMVRTLQAHNWHPVAIVNGSDRLDLAPLTSQLGAGFTLWRQNPGGQWSVVVSGHTANGELRGSEDEPLHLPHHAEKRLETMLAGA
;
A
#
# COMPACT_ATOMS: atom_id res chain seq x y z
N MET A 1 -8.02 -7.79 -10.81
CA MET A 1 -6.62 -7.82 -10.31
C MET A 1 -6.67 -7.34 -8.87
N THR A 2 -5.93 -7.95 -7.93
CA THR A 2 -6.03 -7.57 -6.50
C THR A 2 -5.12 -6.37 -6.18
N VAL A 3 -5.46 -5.60 -5.15
CA VAL A 3 -4.62 -4.48 -4.65
C VAL A 3 -3.20 -4.95 -4.35
N ALA A 4 -3.04 -6.10 -3.68
CA ALA A 4 -1.73 -6.67 -3.37
C ALA A 4 -0.87 -6.92 -4.62
N ARG A 5 -1.46 -7.51 -5.68
CA ARG A 5 -0.74 -7.72 -6.95
C ARG A 5 -0.37 -6.41 -7.62
N GLN A 6 -1.21 -5.39 -7.50
CA GLN A 6 -0.96 -4.08 -8.10
C GLN A 6 0.18 -3.34 -7.37
N MET A 7 0.25 -3.40 -6.02
CA MET A 7 1.37 -2.87 -5.24
C MET A 7 2.71 -3.50 -5.66
N VAL A 8 2.77 -4.82 -5.81
CA VAL A 8 3.98 -5.52 -6.28
C VAL A 8 4.35 -5.09 -7.70
N ARG A 9 3.37 -4.94 -8.59
CA ARG A 9 3.61 -4.44 -9.95
C ARG A 9 4.13 -3.01 -9.98
N THR A 10 3.63 -2.13 -9.11
CA THR A 10 4.17 -0.78 -8.97
C THR A 10 5.63 -0.82 -8.55
N LEU A 11 5.99 -1.60 -7.53
CA LEU A 11 7.41 -1.76 -7.17
C LEU A 11 8.25 -2.33 -8.32
N GLN A 12 7.75 -3.33 -9.04
CA GLN A 12 8.43 -3.88 -10.22
C GLN A 12 8.67 -2.81 -11.30
N ALA A 13 7.68 -1.98 -11.60
CA ALA A 13 7.81 -0.88 -12.55
C ALA A 13 8.85 0.17 -12.10
N HIS A 14 9.06 0.30 -10.80
CA HIS A 14 10.06 1.18 -10.18
C HIS A 14 11.38 0.47 -9.84
N ASN A 15 11.68 -0.66 -10.48
CA ASN A 15 12.90 -1.46 -10.25
C ASN A 15 13.11 -1.80 -8.76
N TRP A 16 12.03 -2.10 -8.06
CA TRP A 16 11.98 -2.41 -6.63
C TRP A 16 12.50 -1.31 -5.69
N HIS A 17 12.56 -0.05 -6.13
CA HIS A 17 12.82 1.07 -5.23
C HIS A 17 11.56 1.45 -4.43
N PRO A 18 11.69 1.99 -3.21
CA PRO A 18 10.56 2.55 -2.49
C PRO A 18 9.82 3.62 -3.29
N VAL A 19 8.50 3.61 -3.23
CA VAL A 19 7.62 4.53 -3.97
C VAL A 19 6.67 5.20 -2.99
N ALA A 20 6.49 6.52 -3.11
CA ALA A 20 5.47 7.26 -2.40
C ALA A 20 4.46 7.83 -3.41
N ILE A 21 3.20 7.41 -3.32
CA ILE A 21 2.10 7.87 -4.17
C ILE A 21 1.23 8.81 -3.34
N VAL A 22 1.05 10.05 -3.78
CA VAL A 22 0.22 11.04 -3.08
C VAL A 22 -1.02 11.36 -3.91
N ASN A 23 -2.19 11.31 -3.28
CA ASN A 23 -3.46 11.69 -3.90
C ASN A 23 -4.33 12.47 -2.91
N GLY A 24 -4.37 13.80 -3.08
CA GLY A 24 -5.06 14.70 -2.15
C GLY A 24 -4.48 14.60 -0.74
N SER A 25 -5.34 14.29 0.24
CA SER A 25 -4.95 14.12 1.64
C SER A 25 -4.48 12.71 1.99
N ASP A 26 -4.31 11.82 1.01
CA ASP A 26 -3.88 10.44 1.24
C ASP A 26 -2.49 10.20 0.61
N ARG A 27 -1.65 9.41 1.27
CA ARG A 27 -0.32 9.02 0.80
C ARG A 27 -0.12 7.51 1.00
N LEU A 28 0.29 6.81 -0.04
CA LEU A 28 0.63 5.40 0.00
C LEU A 28 2.14 5.26 -0.18
N ASP A 29 2.81 4.77 0.86
CA ASP A 29 4.21 4.37 0.78
C ASP A 29 4.28 2.87 0.49
N LEU A 30 5.11 2.50 -0.49
CA LEU A 30 5.45 1.13 -0.84
C LEU A 30 6.95 0.92 -0.68
N ALA A 31 7.34 -0.22 -0.12
CA ALA A 31 8.74 -0.62 0.00
C ALA A 31 8.92 -2.09 -0.37
N PRO A 32 10.06 -2.47 -0.98
CA PRO A 32 10.35 -3.88 -1.25
C PRO A 32 10.50 -4.65 0.07
N LEU A 33 9.93 -5.86 0.13
CA LEU A 33 10.26 -6.82 1.18
C LEU A 33 11.55 -7.57 0.79
N THR A 34 12.55 -7.54 1.64
CA THR A 34 13.89 -8.06 1.32
C THR A 34 13.98 -9.59 1.30
N SER A 35 13.00 -10.29 1.88
CA SER A 35 12.97 -11.76 1.99
C SER A 35 12.01 -12.44 1.01
N GLN A 36 11.11 -11.71 0.36
CA GLN A 36 10.05 -12.24 -0.51
C GLN A 36 9.73 -11.26 -1.64
N LEU A 37 9.27 -11.77 -2.80
CA LEU A 37 8.74 -10.92 -3.88
C LEU A 37 7.40 -10.31 -3.46
N GLY A 38 7.47 -9.30 -2.58
CA GLY A 38 6.33 -8.65 -1.95
C GLY A 38 6.59 -7.17 -1.67
N ALA A 39 5.53 -6.45 -1.34
CA ALA A 39 5.54 -5.05 -0.98
C ALA A 39 5.14 -4.91 0.50
N GLY A 40 5.94 -4.18 1.27
CA GLY A 40 5.47 -3.53 2.49
C GLY A 40 4.72 -2.26 2.10
N PHE A 41 3.64 -1.94 2.79
CA PHE A 41 2.88 -0.73 2.51
C PHE A 41 2.39 -0.01 3.77
N THR A 42 2.28 1.31 3.66
CA THR A 42 1.62 2.15 4.66
C THR A 42 0.74 3.17 3.95
N LEU A 43 -0.56 3.16 4.26
CA LEU A 43 -1.49 4.20 3.87
C LEU A 43 -1.56 5.24 4.99
N TRP A 44 -1.27 6.49 4.63
CA TRP A 44 -1.31 7.66 5.48
C TRP A 44 -2.46 8.58 5.08
N ARG A 45 -2.94 9.34 6.06
CA ARG A 45 -3.89 10.43 5.86
C ARG A 45 -3.42 11.70 6.53
N GLN A 46 -3.54 12.81 5.83
CA GLN A 46 -3.28 14.12 6.38
C GLN A 46 -4.50 14.61 7.18
N ASN A 47 -4.30 14.86 8.47
CA ASN A 47 -5.31 15.43 9.36
C ASN A 47 -5.48 16.94 9.09
N PRO A 48 -6.64 17.52 9.45
CA PRO A 48 -6.78 18.97 9.53
C PRO A 48 -5.70 19.55 10.46
N GLY A 49 -4.77 20.33 9.90
CA GLY A 49 -3.56 20.78 10.61
C GLY A 49 -2.24 20.27 9.99
N GLY A 50 -2.31 19.45 8.93
CA GLY A 50 -1.17 19.10 8.09
C GLY A 50 -0.35 17.89 8.57
N GLN A 51 -0.68 17.33 9.74
CA GLN A 51 -0.03 16.15 10.30
C GLN A 51 -0.49 14.86 9.61
N TRP A 52 0.42 13.92 9.37
CA TRP A 52 0.09 12.62 8.80
C TRP A 52 -0.17 11.59 9.91
N SER A 53 -1.25 10.81 9.77
CA SER A 53 -1.58 9.66 10.60
C SER A 53 -1.61 8.38 9.76
N VAL A 54 -1.19 7.26 10.36
CA VAL A 54 -1.33 5.94 9.73
C VAL A 54 -2.80 5.55 9.72
N VAL A 55 -3.31 5.23 8.53
CA VAL A 55 -4.65 4.66 8.35
C VAL A 55 -4.59 3.15 8.43
N VAL A 56 -3.65 2.54 7.69
CA VAL A 56 -3.40 1.11 7.71
C VAL A 56 -1.98 0.83 7.21
N SER A 57 -1.34 -0.19 7.76
CA SER A 57 -0.06 -0.69 7.30
C SER A 57 -0.09 -2.21 7.26
N GLY A 58 0.74 -2.78 6.39
CA GLY A 58 0.85 -4.22 6.26
C GLY A 58 1.83 -4.59 5.16
N HIS A 59 1.68 -5.79 4.63
CA HIS A 59 2.50 -6.26 3.54
C HIS A 59 1.72 -7.17 2.60
N THR A 60 2.30 -7.50 1.46
CA THR A 60 1.72 -8.45 0.51
C THR A 60 2.40 -9.81 0.63
N ALA A 61 1.62 -10.87 0.74
CA ALA A 61 2.11 -12.24 0.65
C ALA A 61 1.14 -13.09 -0.18
N ASN A 62 1.65 -13.93 -1.08
CA ASN A 62 0.85 -14.84 -1.91
C ASN A 62 -0.31 -14.18 -2.68
N GLY A 63 -0.16 -12.90 -3.04
CA GLY A 63 -1.19 -12.14 -3.78
C GLY A 63 -2.33 -11.58 -2.91
N GLU A 64 -2.18 -11.64 -1.59
CA GLU A 64 -3.09 -11.12 -0.57
C GLU A 64 -2.43 -10.00 0.25
N LEU A 65 -3.24 -9.25 0.99
CA LEU A 65 -2.78 -8.30 2.00
C LEU A 65 -2.71 -9.01 3.35
N ARG A 66 -1.62 -8.77 4.09
CA ARG A 66 -1.36 -9.33 5.41
C ARG A 66 -0.99 -8.23 6.40
N GLY A 67 -1.35 -8.46 7.67
CA GLY A 67 -1.00 -7.60 8.78
C GLY A 67 0.46 -7.78 9.22
N SER A 68 0.78 -7.34 10.44
CA SER A 68 2.13 -7.43 10.98
C SER A 68 2.51 -8.83 11.48
N GLU A 69 1.53 -9.67 11.78
CA GLU A 69 1.70 -11.04 12.30
C GLU A 69 1.37 -12.10 11.24
N ASP A 70 1.49 -11.73 9.95
CA ASP A 70 1.10 -12.55 8.80
C ASP A 70 -0.39 -12.96 8.83
N GLU A 71 -1.26 -12.25 9.52
CA GLU A 71 -2.71 -12.49 9.50
C GLU A 71 -3.37 -11.90 8.25
N PRO A 72 -4.48 -12.47 7.73
CA PRO A 72 -5.24 -11.86 6.63
C PRO A 72 -5.69 -10.44 6.97
N LEU A 73 -5.31 -9.45 6.15
CA LEU A 73 -5.69 -8.07 6.36
C LEU A 73 -6.93 -7.73 5.52
N HIS A 74 -8.07 -7.68 6.18
CA HIS A 74 -9.34 -7.29 5.56
C HIS A 74 -9.52 -5.78 5.62
N LEU A 75 -9.41 -5.13 4.47
CA LEU A 75 -9.69 -3.71 4.36
C LEU A 75 -11.19 -3.46 4.23
N PRO A 76 -11.73 -2.41 4.87
CA PRO A 76 -13.05 -1.90 4.51
C PRO A 76 -13.09 -1.53 3.02
N HIS A 77 -14.22 -1.78 2.34
CA HIS A 77 -14.40 -1.54 0.90
C HIS A 77 -13.96 -0.15 0.43
N HIS A 78 -14.17 0.88 1.26
CA HIS A 78 -13.79 2.25 0.93
C HIS A 78 -12.26 2.47 0.94
N ALA A 79 -11.52 1.74 1.77
CA ALA A 79 -10.06 1.80 1.83
C ALA A 79 -9.45 1.03 0.64
N GLU A 80 -10.03 -0.13 0.30
CA GLU A 80 -9.62 -0.91 -0.87
C GLU A 80 -9.77 -0.10 -2.17
N LYS A 81 -10.95 0.45 -2.44
CA LYS A 81 -11.18 1.32 -3.61
C LYS A 81 -10.24 2.52 -3.69
N ARG A 82 -9.88 3.08 -2.54
CA ARG A 82 -8.92 4.19 -2.48
C ARG A 82 -7.53 3.73 -2.93
N LEU A 83 -7.06 2.60 -2.41
CA LEU A 83 -5.77 2.02 -2.82
C LEU A 83 -5.76 1.69 -4.31
N GLU A 84 -6.84 1.08 -4.83
CA GLU A 84 -6.99 0.80 -6.27
C GLU A 84 -6.86 2.08 -7.11
N THR A 85 -7.50 3.17 -6.68
CA THR A 85 -7.47 4.46 -7.38
C THR A 85 -6.06 5.07 -7.36
N MET A 86 -5.37 5.02 -6.22
CA MET A 86 -3.99 5.52 -6.11
C MET A 86 -3.02 4.71 -6.96
N LEU A 87 -3.13 3.38 -6.95
CA LEU A 87 -2.27 2.47 -7.69
C LEU A 87 -2.55 2.44 -9.20
N ALA A 88 -3.72 2.91 -9.66
CA ALA A 88 -4.03 3.03 -11.08
C ALA A 88 -3.31 4.21 -11.76
N GLY A 89 -2.90 5.22 -10.98
CA GLY A 89 -2.15 6.38 -11.46
C GLY A 89 -0.65 6.34 -11.16
N ALA A 90 -0.15 5.21 -10.64
CA ALA A 90 1.25 5.02 -10.22
C ALA A 90 2.11 4.38 -11.31
#